data_AF-A0AAD5SFS7-F1
#
_entry.id   AF-A0AAD5SFS7-F1
#
_cell.length_a   1.000
_cell.length_b   1.000
_cell.length_c   1.000
_cell.angle_alpha   90.00
_cell.angle_beta   90.00
_cell.angle_gamma   90.00
#
_symmetry.space_group_name_H-M   'P 1'
#
loop_
_entity.id
_entity.type
_entity.pdbx_description
1 polymer ?
#
loop_
_entity_poly.entity_id
_entity_poly.type
_entity_poly.pdbx_seq_one_letter_code
_entity_poly.pdbx_strand_id
1 'polypeptide(L)'
;MPAERSYAAGSALAKFLVGAIAPGSNPFSNVYWYVPTSWQKEVYSSIAQYVSNSTGQFDHIQSVVAFQQPVAVWIATNESADDLKRVLKDASKEGRKGDVPTLVQLIVYNLPDRDCSAASSEVARLIHKYADLRFAVINVGNPASKCAQAPYAHIELLQYAITNFQAANTAVYLYSGHGGWLRWPDNQAAAAKLVSEIVGGIPKPARLRGLSRSCVDTMFEIQSSREWPLNTFAWFIKEERQS
;
A
#
# COMPACT_ATOMS: atom_id res chain seq x y z
N MET A 1 -24.85 -43.60 13.76
CA MET A 1 -24.00 -43.07 12.67
C MET A 1 -23.84 -41.57 12.93
N PRO A 2 -22.65 -41.05 13.25
CA PRO A 2 -22.46 -39.61 13.42
C PRO A 2 -22.38 -38.91 12.06
N ALA A 3 -22.93 -37.70 11.98
CA ALA A 3 -22.92 -36.90 10.77
C ALA A 3 -21.61 -36.09 10.66
N GLU A 4 -20.71 -36.51 9.77
CA GLU A 4 -19.64 -35.65 9.26
C GLU A 4 -19.99 -35.11 7.86
N ARG A 5 -19.46 -33.89 7.58
CA ARG A 5 -19.47 -33.12 6.30
C ARG A 5 -20.43 -31.93 6.25
N SER A 6 -20.00 -30.83 6.87
CA SER A 6 -20.40 -29.45 6.47
C SER A 6 -19.38 -28.37 6.85
N TYR A 7 -18.51 -28.61 7.83
CA TYR A 7 -17.55 -27.59 8.33
C TYR A 7 -16.43 -27.16 7.33
N ALA A 8 -16.06 -28.00 6.37
CA ALA A 8 -14.89 -27.74 5.52
C ALA A 8 -15.07 -26.55 4.56
N ALA A 9 -16.25 -26.43 3.92
CA ALA A 9 -16.52 -25.36 2.95
C ALA A 9 -16.63 -23.98 3.63
N GLY A 10 -17.26 -23.93 4.82
CA GLY A 10 -17.38 -22.71 5.61
C GLY A 10 -16.02 -22.15 6.04
N SER A 11 -15.07 -23.01 6.46
CA SER A 11 -13.76 -22.54 6.91
C SER A 11 -12.88 -22.00 5.77
N ALA A 12 -13.05 -22.50 4.54
CA ALA A 12 -12.34 -22.02 3.37
C ALA A 12 -12.85 -20.65 2.90
N LEU A 13 -14.18 -20.47 2.84
CA LEU A 13 -14.81 -19.17 2.56
C LEU A 13 -14.51 -18.14 3.65
N ALA A 14 -14.54 -18.53 4.92
CA ALA A 14 -14.16 -17.65 6.03
C ALA A 14 -12.72 -17.13 5.88
N LYS A 15 -11.75 -18.00 5.54
CA LYS A 15 -10.35 -17.60 5.29
C LYS A 15 -10.19 -16.69 4.07
N PHE A 16 -10.99 -16.87 3.02
CA PHE A 16 -11.00 -15.97 1.86
C PHE A 16 -11.53 -14.57 2.15
N LEU A 17 -12.32 -14.39 3.22
CA LEU A 17 -12.90 -13.11 3.62
C LEU A 17 -12.04 -12.33 4.62
N VAL A 18 -10.99 -12.93 5.20
CA VAL A 18 -10.12 -12.29 6.21
C VAL A 18 -9.46 -11.02 5.66
N GLY A 19 -8.79 -11.10 4.49
CA GLY A 19 -8.06 -9.96 3.92
C GLY A 19 -8.96 -8.80 3.48
N ALA A 20 -10.25 -9.06 3.21
CA ALA A 20 -11.18 -8.12 2.59
C ALA A 20 -11.33 -6.81 3.39
N ILE A 21 -11.55 -5.72 2.67
CA ILE A 21 -11.84 -4.38 3.22
C ILE A 21 -13.25 -4.01 2.80
N ALA A 22 -14.12 -3.74 3.78
CA ALA A 22 -15.48 -3.30 3.53
C ALA A 22 -15.49 -1.89 2.88
N PRO A 23 -16.52 -1.55 2.10
CA PRO A 23 -16.81 -0.16 1.73
C PRO A 23 -16.87 0.72 2.99
N GLY A 24 -16.33 1.93 2.92
CA GLY A 24 -16.30 2.88 4.06
C GLY A 24 -15.41 2.54 5.25
N SER A 25 -15.00 1.28 5.48
CA SER A 25 -14.18 0.91 6.63
C SER A 25 -12.73 1.42 6.54
N ASN A 26 -12.12 1.74 7.68
CA ASN A 26 -10.68 2.00 7.80
C ASN A 26 -9.90 0.70 7.49
N PRO A 27 -9.02 0.66 6.48
CA PRO A 27 -8.24 -0.55 6.18
C PRO A 27 -7.22 -0.92 7.26
N PHE A 28 -6.80 0.05 8.09
CA PHE A 28 -5.78 -0.13 9.15
C PHE A 28 -6.35 -0.53 10.51
N SER A 29 -7.68 -0.57 10.69
CA SER A 29 -8.28 -1.00 11.95
C SER A 29 -8.34 -2.52 12.05
N ASN A 30 -7.99 -3.04 13.24
CA ASN A 30 -8.04 -4.47 13.59
C ASN A 30 -7.24 -5.35 12.62
N VAL A 31 -5.94 -5.07 12.49
CA VAL A 31 -4.98 -5.81 11.65
C VAL A 31 -3.71 -6.11 12.44
N TYR A 32 -3.02 -7.19 12.05
CA TYR A 32 -1.62 -7.38 12.40
C TYR A 32 -0.75 -6.71 11.33
N TRP A 33 0.15 -5.81 11.72
CA TRP A 33 1.04 -5.15 10.77
C TRP A 33 2.23 -6.04 10.45
N TYR A 34 2.41 -6.38 9.16
CA TYR A 34 3.55 -7.18 8.73
C TYR A 34 4.86 -6.39 8.83
N VAL A 35 5.88 -7.01 9.42
CA VAL A 35 7.25 -6.48 9.44
C VAL A 35 8.15 -7.40 8.60
N PRO A 36 8.73 -6.93 7.48
CA PRO A 36 9.51 -7.78 6.59
C PRO A 36 10.70 -8.48 7.25
N THR A 37 10.86 -9.77 6.97
CA THR A 37 11.98 -10.56 7.51
C THR A 37 13.34 -10.19 6.91
N SER A 38 13.37 -9.46 5.78
CA SER A 38 14.57 -8.81 5.25
C SER A 38 14.96 -7.60 6.10
N TRP A 39 14.01 -6.71 6.39
CA TRP A 39 14.21 -5.54 7.27
C TRP A 39 14.73 -5.95 8.65
N GLN A 40 14.14 -6.97 9.26
CA GLN A 40 14.64 -7.55 10.51
C GLN A 40 16.13 -7.89 10.42
N LYS A 41 16.55 -8.60 9.36
CA LYS A 41 17.96 -8.99 9.16
C LYS A 41 18.88 -7.80 8.91
N GLU A 42 18.43 -6.78 8.18
CA GLU A 42 19.18 -5.55 7.93
C GLU A 42 19.38 -4.74 9.21
N VAL A 43 18.35 -4.60 10.05
CA VAL A 43 18.44 -4.00 11.38
C VAL A 43 19.39 -4.81 12.29
N TYR A 44 19.33 -6.15 12.22
CA TYR A 44 20.26 -7.00 12.97
C TYR A 44 21.72 -6.88 12.50
N SER A 45 21.97 -6.86 11.18
CA SER A 45 23.33 -6.82 10.63
C SER A 45 23.99 -5.45 10.73
N SER A 46 23.23 -4.36 10.57
CA SER A 46 23.73 -2.99 10.70
C SER A 46 24.08 -2.65 12.15
N ILE A 47 23.19 -2.95 13.10
CA ILE A 47 23.43 -2.64 14.51
C ILE A 47 24.57 -3.49 15.08
N ALA A 48 24.74 -4.75 14.67
CA ALA A 48 25.85 -5.60 15.12
C ALA A 48 27.26 -4.99 14.92
N GLN A 49 27.42 -4.01 14.01
CA GLN A 49 28.66 -3.27 13.82
C GLN A 49 28.95 -2.25 14.95
N TYR A 50 27.94 -1.89 15.74
CA TYR A 50 27.97 -0.89 16.81
C TYR A 50 27.84 -1.48 18.23
N VAL A 51 27.41 -2.75 18.38
CA VAL A 51 27.14 -3.38 19.70
C VAL A 51 28.40 -3.69 20.53
N SER A 52 29.61 -3.45 20.02
CA SER A 52 30.86 -3.78 20.73
C SER A 52 31.05 -3.09 22.09
N ASN A 53 30.26 -2.06 22.42
CA ASN A 53 30.29 -1.34 23.70
C ASN A 53 28.90 -0.96 24.26
N SER A 54 27.79 -1.51 23.77
CA SER A 54 26.44 -1.07 24.16
C SER A 54 25.83 -1.87 25.32
N THR A 55 25.12 -1.18 26.22
CA THR A 55 24.31 -1.80 27.28
C THR A 55 22.99 -2.38 26.73
N GLY A 56 22.34 -3.30 27.46
CA GLY A 56 21.13 -4.01 27.02
C GLY A 56 19.90 -3.13 26.70
N GLN A 57 19.95 -1.82 26.91
CA GLN A 57 18.97 -0.88 26.39
C GLN A 57 19.01 -0.81 24.84
N PHE A 58 20.19 -0.99 24.24
CA PHE A 58 20.35 -1.07 22.78
C PHE A 58 19.74 -2.34 22.20
N ASP A 59 19.93 -3.50 22.84
CA ASP A 59 19.29 -4.76 22.45
C ASP A 59 17.76 -4.64 22.45
N HIS A 60 17.21 -3.94 23.47
CA HIS A 60 15.79 -3.65 23.54
C HIS A 60 15.32 -2.75 22.38
N ILE A 61 15.99 -1.62 22.15
CA ILE A 61 15.66 -0.70 21.04
C ILE A 61 15.75 -1.43 19.69
N GLN A 62 16.80 -2.22 19.47
CA GLN A 62 16.98 -3.05 18.29
C GLN A 62 15.81 -4.03 18.11
N SER A 63 15.37 -4.72 19.16
CA SER A 63 14.23 -5.64 19.10
C SER A 63 12.91 -4.91 18.74
N VAL A 64 12.70 -3.70 19.24
CA VAL A 64 11.52 -2.87 18.92
C VAL A 64 11.56 -2.39 17.47
N VAL A 65 12.71 -1.90 16.98
CA VAL A 65 12.89 -1.45 15.59
C VAL A 65 12.79 -2.62 14.59
N ALA A 66 13.35 -3.79 14.93
CA ALA A 66 13.31 -4.96 14.06
C ALA A 66 11.93 -5.61 13.98
N PHE A 67 11.19 -5.73 15.10
CA PHE A 67 9.98 -6.55 15.16
C PHE A 67 8.66 -5.78 15.39
N GLN A 68 8.71 -4.51 15.81
CA GLN A 68 7.50 -3.75 16.18
C GLN A 68 7.27 -2.49 15.34
N GLN A 69 8.26 -2.06 14.54
CA GLN A 69 8.11 -0.95 13.60
C GLN A 69 7.76 -1.49 12.21
N PRO A 70 6.51 -1.35 11.74
CA PRO A 70 6.16 -1.74 10.38
C PRO A 70 6.79 -0.80 9.36
N VAL A 71 7.38 -1.38 8.33
CA VAL A 71 7.99 -0.67 7.20
C VAL A 71 7.36 -1.13 5.88
N ALA A 72 7.22 -0.20 4.94
CA ALA A 72 6.70 -0.52 3.62
C ALA A 72 7.69 -1.35 2.79
N VAL A 73 7.17 -2.29 2.01
CA VAL A 73 7.96 -3.05 1.03
C VAL A 73 8.01 -2.24 -0.27
N TRP A 74 9.23 -1.89 -0.69
CA TRP A 74 9.49 -1.08 -1.87
C TRP A 74 9.54 -1.92 -3.15
N ILE A 75 8.72 -1.57 -4.14
CA ILE A 75 8.70 -2.15 -5.47
C ILE A 75 9.20 -1.11 -6.47
N ALA A 76 10.52 -1.03 -6.62
CA ALA A 76 11.23 -0.06 -7.45
C ALA A 76 11.82 -0.68 -8.74
N THR A 77 11.92 -2.01 -8.82
CA THR A 77 12.46 -2.76 -9.97
C THR A 77 11.68 -4.06 -10.21
N ASN A 78 11.94 -4.76 -11.31
CA ASN A 78 11.34 -6.07 -11.56
C ASN A 78 11.79 -7.12 -10.53
N GLU A 79 13.06 -7.06 -10.10
CA GLU A 79 13.64 -7.95 -9.09
C GLU A 79 12.95 -7.76 -7.74
N SER A 80 12.63 -6.52 -7.35
CA SER A 80 11.84 -6.26 -6.13
C SER A 80 10.40 -6.78 -6.21
N ALA A 81 9.81 -6.86 -7.41
CA ALA A 81 8.50 -7.48 -7.62
C ALA A 81 8.57 -9.02 -7.60
N ASP A 82 9.68 -9.63 -8.03
CA ASP A 82 9.95 -11.05 -7.82
C ASP A 82 10.15 -11.37 -6.34
N ASP A 83 10.88 -10.54 -5.61
CA ASP A 83 11.11 -10.69 -4.17
C ASP A 83 9.82 -10.57 -3.34
N LEU A 84 8.83 -9.79 -3.81
CA LEU A 84 7.50 -9.72 -3.21
C LEU A 84 6.84 -11.11 -3.08
N LYS A 85 7.15 -12.06 -3.97
CA LYS A 85 6.65 -13.46 -3.88
C LYS A 85 7.04 -14.14 -2.56
N ARG A 86 8.25 -13.85 -2.06
CA ARG A 86 8.79 -14.36 -0.79
C ARG A 86 8.14 -13.66 0.40
N VAL A 87 8.11 -12.32 0.35
CA VAL A 87 7.46 -11.45 1.35
C VAL A 87 6.02 -11.89 1.62
N LEU A 88 5.18 -12.01 0.58
CA LEU A 88 3.76 -12.37 0.75
C LEU A 88 3.56 -13.82 1.19
N LYS A 89 4.46 -14.73 0.79
CA LYS A 89 4.45 -16.11 1.29
C LYS A 89 4.70 -16.17 2.80
N ASP A 90 5.55 -15.29 3.32
CA ASP A 90 5.86 -15.24 4.75
C ASP A 90 4.77 -14.49 5.54
N ALA A 91 4.30 -13.33 5.05
CA ALA A 91 3.16 -12.62 5.63
C ALA A 91 1.89 -13.49 5.72
N SER A 92 1.59 -14.30 4.69
CA SER A 92 0.46 -15.24 4.68
C SER A 92 0.62 -16.37 5.72
N LYS A 93 1.84 -16.86 5.97
CA LYS A 93 2.08 -17.83 7.07
C LYS A 93 1.88 -17.20 8.45
N GLU A 94 2.23 -15.93 8.61
CA GLU A 94 2.05 -15.20 9.87
C GLU A 94 0.57 -14.91 10.13
N GLY A 95 -0.17 -14.42 9.14
CA GLY A 95 -1.61 -14.16 9.27
C GLY A 95 -2.43 -15.41 9.62
N ARG A 96 -2.00 -16.60 9.15
CA ARG A 96 -2.62 -17.88 9.51
C ARG A 96 -2.43 -18.29 10.98
N LYS A 97 -1.65 -17.55 11.78
CA LYS A 97 -1.46 -17.78 13.23
C LYS A 97 -2.36 -16.91 14.11
N GLY A 98 -3.02 -15.89 13.56
CA GLY A 98 -3.83 -14.94 14.31
C GLY A 98 -5.27 -14.86 13.81
N ASP A 99 -6.13 -14.25 14.62
CA ASP A 99 -7.57 -14.08 14.32
C ASP A 99 -7.88 -12.79 13.53
N VAL A 100 -6.84 -11.98 13.22
CA VAL A 100 -6.96 -10.71 12.50
C VAL A 100 -6.16 -10.74 11.19
N PRO A 101 -6.54 -9.94 10.17
CA PRO A 101 -5.85 -9.93 8.89
C PRO A 101 -4.44 -9.37 9.03
N THR A 102 -3.46 -10.00 8.39
CA THR A 102 -2.12 -9.40 8.23
C THR A 102 -2.17 -8.34 7.14
N LEU A 103 -1.82 -7.11 7.50
CA LEU A 103 -1.70 -5.99 6.58
C LEU A 103 -0.25 -5.86 6.10
N VAL A 104 -0.07 -5.91 4.78
CA VAL A 104 1.19 -5.62 4.10
C VAL A 104 1.11 -4.24 3.46
N GLN A 105 2.08 -3.39 3.77
CA GLN A 105 2.22 -2.08 3.15
C GLN A 105 3.20 -2.16 1.98
N LEU A 106 2.78 -1.66 0.81
CA LEU A 106 3.57 -1.66 -0.41
C LEU A 106 3.79 -0.22 -0.89
N ILE A 107 5.01 0.11 -1.30
CA ILE A 107 5.32 1.32 -2.08
C ILE A 107 5.62 0.88 -3.50
N VAL A 108 4.73 1.19 -4.43
CA VAL A 108 4.89 0.93 -5.86
C VAL A 108 5.52 2.16 -6.48
N TYR A 109 6.81 2.07 -6.81
CA TYR A 109 7.61 3.17 -7.34
C TYR A 109 7.87 3.05 -8.84
N ASN A 110 7.79 1.84 -9.41
CA ASN A 110 7.98 1.59 -10.84
C ASN A 110 6.63 1.38 -11.55
N LEU A 111 6.01 2.46 -12.05
CA LEU A 111 4.67 2.42 -12.65
C LEU A 111 4.55 1.36 -13.75
N PRO A 112 3.37 0.74 -13.93
CA PRO A 112 3.08 -0.18 -15.03
C PRO A 112 2.94 0.61 -16.32
N ASP A 113 4.03 0.79 -17.07
CA ASP A 113 3.94 1.17 -18.48
C ASP A 113 3.04 0.18 -19.23
N ARG A 114 2.17 0.71 -20.09
CA ARG A 114 1.29 -0.08 -20.99
C ARG A 114 2.05 -1.19 -21.73
N ASP A 115 3.34 -0.95 -22.00
CA ASP A 115 4.23 -1.86 -22.73
C ASP A 115 5.64 -2.05 -22.07
N CYS A 116 5.93 -1.54 -20.85
CA CYS A 116 7.32 -1.44 -20.33
C CYS A 116 7.59 -1.69 -18.82
N SER A 117 6.62 -2.06 -17.97
CA SER A 117 6.90 -2.42 -16.56
C SER A 117 6.12 -3.65 -16.09
N ALA A 118 6.85 -4.76 -15.98
CA ALA A 118 6.33 -6.03 -15.46
C ALA A 118 6.08 -5.95 -13.94
N ALA A 119 6.85 -5.15 -13.21
CA ALA A 119 6.80 -5.04 -11.75
C ALA A 119 5.38 -4.75 -11.21
N SER A 120 4.75 -3.66 -11.66
CA SER A 120 3.44 -3.26 -11.15
C SER A 120 2.31 -4.21 -11.54
N SER A 121 2.36 -4.79 -12.73
CA SER A 121 1.42 -5.84 -13.17
C SER A 121 1.57 -7.12 -12.36
N GLU A 122 2.80 -7.50 -12.01
CA GLU A 122 3.08 -8.63 -11.12
C GLU A 122 2.60 -8.36 -9.68
N VAL A 123 2.76 -7.13 -9.16
CA VAL A 123 2.19 -6.72 -7.86
C VAL A 123 0.67 -6.91 -7.85
N ALA A 124 -0.04 -6.44 -8.88
CA ALA A 124 -1.50 -6.62 -8.98
C ALA A 124 -1.89 -8.10 -8.98
N ARG A 125 -1.21 -8.91 -9.81
CA ARG A 125 -1.42 -10.37 -9.88
C ARG A 125 -1.16 -11.06 -8.53
N LEU A 126 -0.15 -10.61 -7.78
CA LEU A 126 0.19 -11.14 -6.46
C LEU A 126 -0.82 -10.72 -5.39
N ILE A 127 -1.30 -9.48 -5.40
CA ILE A 127 -2.38 -9.00 -4.51
C ILE A 127 -3.62 -9.89 -4.61
N HIS A 128 -4.06 -10.19 -5.84
CA HIS A 128 -5.20 -11.08 -6.09
C HIS A 128 -4.94 -12.53 -5.64
N LYS A 129 -3.69 -13.00 -5.69
CA LYS A 129 -3.31 -14.36 -5.27
C LYS A 129 -3.35 -14.53 -3.74
N TYR A 130 -3.04 -13.49 -2.98
CA TYR A 130 -2.97 -13.51 -1.51
C TYR A 130 -4.19 -12.82 -0.88
N ALA A 131 -5.38 -13.34 -1.18
CA ALA A 131 -6.66 -12.82 -0.68
C ALA A 131 -6.84 -12.92 0.86
N ASP A 132 -6.01 -13.73 1.53
CA ASP A 132 -5.92 -13.82 2.99
C ASP A 132 -5.18 -12.63 3.64
N LEU A 133 -4.38 -11.90 2.86
CA LEU A 133 -3.70 -10.68 3.29
C LEU A 133 -4.52 -9.43 2.97
N ARG A 134 -4.30 -8.36 3.74
CA ARG A 134 -4.79 -7.01 3.44
C ARG A 134 -3.64 -6.16 2.90
N PHE A 135 -3.92 -5.28 1.94
CA PHE A 135 -2.92 -4.45 1.28
C PHE A 135 -3.20 -2.96 1.45
N ALA A 136 -2.17 -2.21 1.85
CA ALA A 136 -2.12 -0.76 1.71
C ALA A 136 -1.08 -0.42 0.63
N VAL A 137 -1.53 -0.03 -0.55
CA VAL A 137 -0.68 0.23 -1.72
C VAL A 137 -0.52 1.72 -1.92
N ILE A 138 0.71 2.21 -1.80
CA ILE A 138 1.08 3.59 -2.12
C ILE A 138 1.62 3.61 -3.54
N ASN A 139 0.96 4.34 -4.43
CA ASN A 139 1.40 4.51 -5.81
C ASN A 139 2.18 5.81 -5.95
N VAL A 140 3.51 5.73 -6.10
CA VAL A 140 4.41 6.91 -6.09
C VAL A 140 4.56 7.57 -7.46
N GLY A 141 4.22 6.86 -8.53
CA GLY A 141 4.03 7.48 -9.83
C GLY A 141 5.29 7.69 -10.67
N ASN A 142 6.48 7.28 -10.25
CA ASN A 142 7.66 7.46 -11.09
C ASN A 142 7.55 6.54 -12.35
N PRO A 143 7.49 7.10 -13.57
CA PRO A 143 7.47 6.28 -14.78
C PRO A 143 8.83 5.61 -14.96
N ALA A 144 8.86 4.45 -15.60
CA ALA A 144 10.13 3.87 -16.00
C ALA A 144 10.86 4.85 -16.96
N SER A 145 12.19 4.77 -17.03
CA SER A 145 13.01 5.74 -17.78
C SER A 145 12.64 5.89 -19.26
N LYS A 146 11.98 4.87 -19.85
CA LYS A 146 11.44 4.90 -21.22
C LYS A 146 10.20 5.78 -21.39
N CYS A 147 9.39 5.98 -20.34
CA CYS A 147 8.17 6.78 -20.37
C CYS A 147 8.28 8.13 -19.64
N ALA A 148 9.46 8.44 -19.07
CA ALA A 148 9.76 9.71 -18.41
C ALA A 148 9.60 10.97 -19.30
N GLN A 149 9.53 10.83 -20.63
CA GLN A 149 9.38 11.95 -21.57
C GLN A 149 7.92 12.24 -22.01
N ALA A 150 6.92 11.50 -21.51
CA ALA A 150 5.53 11.64 -21.93
C ALA A 150 4.59 12.04 -20.76
N PRO A 151 4.32 13.36 -20.56
CA PRO A 151 3.53 13.83 -19.41
C PRO A 151 2.07 13.35 -19.42
N TYR A 152 1.44 13.23 -20.60
CA TYR A 152 0.08 12.66 -20.70
C TYR A 152 0.06 11.16 -20.39
N ALA A 153 1.09 10.42 -20.81
CA ALA A 153 1.23 9.01 -20.42
C ALA A 153 1.28 8.89 -18.89
N HIS A 154 1.98 9.77 -18.17
CA HIS A 154 2.06 9.71 -16.71
C HIS A 154 0.68 9.65 -16.01
N ILE A 155 -0.32 10.42 -16.48
CA ILE A 155 -1.69 10.39 -15.93
C ILE A 155 -2.38 9.06 -16.26
N GLU A 156 -2.33 8.62 -17.52
CA GLU A 156 -2.90 7.34 -17.96
C GLU A 156 -2.25 6.14 -17.24
N LEU A 157 -0.96 6.19 -16.97
CA LEU A 157 -0.18 5.18 -16.25
C LEU A 157 -0.55 5.12 -14.78
N LEU A 158 -0.79 6.27 -14.13
CA LEU A 158 -1.35 6.33 -12.77
C LEU A 158 -2.76 5.74 -12.72
N GLN A 159 -3.63 6.10 -13.66
CA GLN A 159 -4.98 5.56 -13.78
C GLN A 159 -4.96 4.05 -14.02
N TYR A 160 -4.12 3.56 -14.94
CA TYR A 160 -3.94 2.14 -15.23
C TYR A 160 -3.41 1.37 -14.01
N ALA A 161 -2.40 1.90 -13.31
CA ALA A 161 -1.89 1.30 -12.07
C ALA A 161 -2.99 1.15 -11.02
N ILE A 162 -3.72 2.23 -10.73
CA ILE A 162 -4.78 2.20 -9.72
C ILE A 162 -5.92 1.27 -10.16
N THR A 163 -6.23 1.19 -11.46
CA THR A 163 -7.23 0.27 -12.02
C THR A 163 -6.84 -1.21 -11.88
N ASN A 164 -5.54 -1.52 -11.88
CA ASN A 164 -5.07 -2.90 -11.62
C ASN A 164 -5.05 -3.27 -10.12
N PHE A 165 -5.05 -2.29 -9.20
CA PHE A 165 -5.03 -2.52 -7.74
C PHE A 165 -6.43 -2.55 -7.10
N GLN A 166 -7.44 -3.06 -7.83
CA GLN A 166 -8.86 -3.01 -7.45
C GLN A 166 -9.36 -4.23 -6.64
N ALA A 167 -8.46 -5.04 -6.10
CA ALA A 167 -8.81 -6.23 -5.32
C ALA A 167 -9.58 -5.89 -4.03
N ALA A 168 -10.45 -6.80 -3.58
CA ALA A 168 -11.34 -6.58 -2.43
C ALA A 168 -10.60 -6.36 -1.09
N ASN A 169 -9.36 -6.85 -1.00
CA ASN A 169 -8.44 -6.75 0.12
C ASN A 169 -7.45 -5.58 0.02
N THR A 170 -7.62 -4.67 -0.96
CA THR A 170 -6.69 -3.56 -1.21
C THR A 170 -7.30 -2.19 -0.90
N ALA A 171 -6.49 -1.33 -0.28
CA ALA A 171 -6.68 0.11 -0.21
C ALA A 171 -5.52 0.79 -0.95
N VAL A 172 -5.83 1.58 -1.96
CA VAL A 172 -4.84 2.30 -2.76
C VAL A 172 -4.76 3.75 -2.30
N TYR A 173 -3.55 4.30 -2.26
CA TYR A 173 -3.25 5.69 -1.95
C TYR A 173 -2.37 6.27 -3.07
N LEU A 174 -2.78 7.40 -3.65
CA LEU A 174 -1.97 8.12 -4.63
C LEU A 174 -0.96 9.01 -3.90
N TYR A 175 0.32 8.94 -4.25
CA TYR A 175 1.32 9.82 -3.66
C TYR A 175 1.10 11.28 -4.08
N SER A 176 1.22 12.18 -3.10
CA SER A 176 0.98 13.62 -3.27
C SER A 176 2.13 14.47 -2.75
N GLY A 177 3.37 13.99 -2.92
CA GLY A 177 4.58 14.69 -2.50
C GLY A 177 4.71 14.79 -0.98
N HIS A 178 5.33 15.87 -0.52
CA HIS A 178 5.54 16.19 0.89
C HIS A 178 5.23 17.67 1.17
N GLY A 179 5.21 18.05 2.46
CA GLY A 179 4.83 19.40 2.90
C GLY A 179 5.67 20.54 2.31
N GLY A 180 6.93 20.27 1.96
CA GLY A 180 7.85 21.24 1.36
C GLY A 180 7.70 21.44 -0.15
N TRP A 181 6.79 20.73 -0.81
CA TRP A 181 6.59 20.80 -2.27
C TRP A 181 5.16 21.18 -2.65
N LEU A 182 4.19 20.28 -2.51
CA LEU A 182 2.82 20.50 -3.03
C LEU A 182 1.88 21.24 -2.05
N ARG A 183 2.33 21.51 -0.81
CA ARG A 183 1.56 22.29 0.20
C ARG A 183 1.86 23.79 0.24
N TRP A 184 2.83 24.30 -0.53
CA TRP A 184 2.95 25.76 -0.71
C TRP A 184 1.66 26.31 -1.33
N PRO A 185 1.09 27.44 -0.85
CA PRO A 185 -0.19 27.95 -1.33
C PRO A 185 -0.31 28.02 -2.86
N ASP A 186 0.76 28.49 -3.51
CA ASP A 186 0.84 28.65 -4.97
C ASP A 186 0.77 27.31 -5.74
N ASN A 187 1.20 26.21 -5.10
CA ASN A 187 1.23 24.87 -5.70
C ASN A 187 -0.06 24.07 -5.43
N GLN A 188 -0.81 24.38 -4.36
CA GLN A 188 -1.96 23.58 -3.92
C GLN A 188 -3.06 23.48 -5.00
N ALA A 189 -3.36 24.59 -5.68
CA ALA A 189 -4.40 24.62 -6.72
C ALA A 189 -4.04 23.76 -7.94
N ALA A 190 -2.78 23.81 -8.38
CA ALA A 190 -2.27 22.99 -9.48
C ALA A 190 -2.24 21.50 -9.12
N ALA A 191 -1.78 21.17 -7.90
CA ALA A 191 -1.76 19.81 -7.38
C ALA A 191 -3.18 19.22 -7.27
N ALA A 192 -4.15 19.99 -6.75
CA ALA A 192 -5.54 19.57 -6.65
C ALA A 192 -6.17 19.29 -8.03
N LYS A 193 -5.86 20.11 -9.04
CA LYS A 193 -6.31 19.88 -10.43
C LYS A 193 -5.77 18.58 -10.98
N LEU A 194 -4.45 18.35 -10.87
CA LEU A 194 -3.81 17.12 -11.38
C LEU A 194 -4.35 15.86 -10.69
N VAL A 195 -4.51 15.90 -9.35
CA VAL A 195 -5.13 14.80 -8.60
C VAL A 195 -6.57 14.55 -9.07
N SER A 196 -7.37 15.61 -9.30
CA SER A 196 -8.74 15.46 -9.80
C SER A 196 -8.81 14.83 -11.19
N GLU A 197 -7.83 15.13 -12.07
CA GLU A 197 -7.73 14.55 -13.41
C GLU A 197 -7.35 13.07 -13.36
N ILE A 198 -6.38 12.71 -12.52
CA ILE A 198 -6.02 11.30 -12.25
C ILE A 198 -7.24 10.55 -11.71
N VAL A 199 -7.89 11.07 -10.67
CA VAL A 199 -9.06 10.42 -10.04
C VAL A 199 -10.24 10.28 -11.00
N GLY A 200 -10.49 11.27 -11.85
CA GLY A 200 -11.62 11.29 -12.79
C GLY A 200 -11.59 10.18 -13.85
N GLY A 201 -10.40 9.67 -14.21
CA GLY A 201 -10.24 8.57 -15.17
C GLY A 201 -10.23 7.16 -14.58
N ILE A 202 -10.41 7.00 -13.26
CA ILE A 202 -10.38 5.68 -12.60
C ILE A 202 -11.79 5.05 -12.64
N PRO A 203 -11.94 3.80 -13.13
CA PRO A 203 -13.22 3.09 -13.10
C PRO A 203 -13.79 2.94 -11.68
N LYS A 204 -15.10 3.14 -11.54
CA LYS A 204 -15.83 2.92 -10.28
C LYS A 204 -16.42 1.50 -10.23
N PRO A 205 -16.53 0.86 -9.04
CA PRO A 205 -16.15 1.36 -7.73
C PRO A 205 -14.63 1.26 -7.49
N ALA A 206 -14.00 2.39 -7.15
CA ALA A 206 -12.55 2.45 -6.95
C ALA A 206 -12.14 2.09 -5.50
N ARG A 207 -11.07 1.32 -5.36
CA ARG A 207 -10.34 1.02 -4.12
C ARG A 207 -9.34 2.12 -3.71
N LEU A 208 -9.29 3.23 -4.46
CA LEU A 208 -8.57 4.44 -4.08
C LEU A 208 -9.22 5.05 -2.84
N ARG A 209 -8.48 5.11 -1.73
CA ARG A 209 -8.99 5.60 -0.42
C ARG A 209 -8.55 7.02 -0.08
N GLY A 210 -7.57 7.57 -0.79
CA GLY A 210 -7.08 8.92 -0.56
C GLY A 210 -5.67 9.11 -1.11
N LEU A 211 -4.93 10.02 -0.46
CA LEU A 211 -3.57 10.37 -0.82
C LEU A 211 -2.58 9.92 0.27
N SER A 212 -1.36 9.59 -0.11
CA SER A 212 -0.22 9.47 0.81
C SER A 212 0.72 10.66 0.65
N ARG A 213 1.50 10.95 1.70
CA ARG A 213 2.56 11.97 1.68
C ARG A 213 3.84 11.47 2.32
N SER A 214 4.92 12.18 2.03
CA SER A 214 6.19 12.08 2.77
C SER A 214 6.70 10.64 2.91
N CYS A 215 6.65 9.86 1.82
CA CYS A 215 7.08 8.46 1.84
C CYS A 215 8.60 8.28 1.95
N VAL A 216 9.37 9.38 1.89
CA VAL A 216 10.84 9.42 1.98
C VAL A 216 11.40 10.57 2.83
N ASP A 217 10.74 11.74 2.90
CA ASP A 217 11.40 12.96 3.42
C ASP A 217 11.04 13.36 4.86
N THR A 218 9.74 13.43 5.21
CA THR A 218 9.27 14.12 6.42
C THR A 218 8.00 13.51 7.01
N MET A 219 8.18 12.45 7.82
CA MET A 219 7.13 11.68 8.53
C MET A 219 6.11 11.01 7.61
N PHE A 220 5.99 9.69 7.67
CA PHE A 220 5.01 8.97 6.87
C PHE A 220 3.56 9.31 7.29
N GLU A 221 2.81 10.02 6.43
CA GLU A 221 1.43 10.45 6.68
C GLU A 221 0.46 9.77 5.70
N ILE A 222 -0.48 8.98 6.23
CA ILE A 222 -1.70 8.59 5.50
C ILE A 222 -2.85 9.46 6.01
N GLN A 223 -3.18 10.52 5.28
CA GLN A 223 -4.27 11.39 5.68
C GLN A 223 -5.61 10.81 5.20
N SER A 224 -6.50 10.49 6.15
CA SER A 224 -7.90 10.17 5.85
C SER A 224 -8.73 11.45 5.65
N SER A 225 -9.94 11.31 5.11
CA SER A 225 -10.75 12.35 4.45
C SER A 225 -11.29 13.53 5.30
N ARG A 226 -10.73 13.83 6.48
CA ARG A 226 -11.38 14.70 7.49
C ARG A 226 -10.75 16.07 7.77
N GLU A 227 -9.57 16.40 7.25
CA GLU A 227 -8.80 17.57 7.74
C GLU A 227 -8.31 18.53 6.64
N TRP A 228 -9.25 19.09 5.85
CA TRP A 228 -9.00 20.18 4.88
C TRP A 228 -10.17 21.18 4.78
N PRO A 229 -9.98 22.43 5.22
CA PRO A 229 -10.74 23.60 4.77
C PRO A 229 -9.81 24.57 4.00
N LEU A 230 -10.20 25.35 2.99
CA LEU A 230 -11.51 25.85 2.52
C LEU A 230 -11.46 25.80 0.97
N ASN A 231 -12.37 25.24 0.18
CA ASN A 231 -13.82 25.06 0.32
C ASN A 231 -14.24 23.69 -0.25
N THR A 232 -13.99 22.62 0.52
CA THR A 232 -14.15 21.22 0.04
C THR A 232 -13.05 20.93 -1.02
N PHE A 233 -12.49 19.74 -1.19
CA PHE A 233 -13.03 18.63 -2.00
C PHE A 233 -14.01 18.96 -3.17
N ALA A 234 -14.47 20.22 -3.32
CA ALA A 234 -15.70 20.77 -3.92
C ALA A 234 -16.97 19.90 -3.77
N TRP A 235 -16.85 18.68 -4.27
CA TRP A 235 -17.89 17.79 -4.72
C TRP A 235 -17.60 16.31 -4.29
N PHE A 236 -16.35 15.82 -4.24
CA PHE A 236 -15.85 14.40 -4.25
C PHE A 236 -15.64 13.68 -5.61
N ILE A 237 -16.56 13.54 -6.58
CA ILE A 237 -17.09 14.63 -7.42
C ILE A 237 -18.62 14.50 -7.52
N LYS A 238 -19.32 15.00 -6.48
CA LYS A 238 -20.77 15.14 -6.23
C LYS A 238 -21.50 13.83 -6.07
N GLU A 239 -20.95 12.80 -6.66
CA GLU A 239 -21.55 11.49 -6.84
C GLU A 239 -21.55 10.60 -5.60
N GLU A 240 -21.08 11.06 -4.44
CA GLU A 240 -21.60 10.51 -3.16
C GLU A 240 -23.08 10.90 -2.92
N ARG A 241 -23.67 11.81 -3.72
CA ARG A 241 -25.07 12.22 -3.59
C ARG A 241 -26.08 11.47 -4.48
N GLN A 242 -25.68 10.61 -5.43
CA GLN A 242 -26.65 9.97 -6.35
C GLN A 242 -26.38 8.52 -6.83
N SER A 243 -25.41 7.77 -6.30
CA SER A 243 -25.27 6.33 -6.61
C SER A 243 -24.66 5.52 -5.47
#